data_AF-A0A382ZT39-F1
#
_entry.id   AF-A0A382ZT39-F1
#
_cell.length_a   1.000
_cell.length_b   1.000
_cell.length_c   1.000
_cell.angle_alpha   90.00
_cell.angle_beta   90.00
_cell.angle_gamma   90.00
#
_symmetry.space_group_name_H-M   'P 1'
#
loop_
_entity.id
_entity.type
_entity.pdbx_description
1 polymer ?
#
loop_
_entity_poly.entity_id
_entity_poly.type
_entity_poly.pdbx_seq_one_letter_code
_entity_poly.pdbx_strand_id
1 'polypeptide(L)' 'MAHTILFICTGNVCRSPMAEGLFKNLVD' A
#
# COMPACT_ATOMS: atom_id res chain seq x y z
N MET A 1 18.91 -4.76 2.32
CA MET A 1 18.42 -3.69 3.21
C MET A 1 16.91 -3.68 3.08
N ALA A 2 16.16 -3.88 4.16
CA ALA A 2 14.70 -3.93 4.09
C ALA A 2 14.14 -2.51 4.26
N HIS A 3 13.22 -2.11 3.39
CA HIS A 3 12.49 -0.84 3.49
C HIS A 3 11.06 -1.11 3.98
N THR A 4 10.57 -0.29 4.91
CA THR A 4 9.18 -0.34 5.38
C THR A 4 8.38 0.77 4.72
N ILE A 5 7.26 0.43 4.09
CA ILE A 5 6.35 1.36 3.41
C ILE A 5 5.00 1.36 4.15
N LEU A 6 4.45 2.54 4.44
CA LEU A 6 3.13 2.71 5.06
C LEU A 6 2.20 3.47 4.12
N PHE A 7 1.10 2.84 3.69
CA PHE A 7 0.05 3.47 2.90
C PHE A 7 -1.02 4.06 3.81
N ILE A 8 -1.34 5.35 3.65
CA ILE A 8 -2.33 6.03 4.48
C ILE A 8 -3.34 6.82 3.66
N CYS A 9 -4.59 6.82 4.12
CA CYS A 9 -5.65 7.71 3.67
C CYS A 9 -6.62 7.98 4.83
N THR A 10 -7.53 8.95 4.69
CA THR A 10 -8.41 9.41 5.77
C THR A 10 -9.22 8.29 6.46
N GLY A 11 -9.69 7.27 5.73
CA GLY A 11 -10.61 6.25 6.26
C GLY A 11 -10.11 4.81 6.16
N ASN A 12 -8.92 4.57 5.63
CA ASN A 12 -8.36 3.23 5.39
C ASN A 12 -9.27 2.21 4.66
N VAL A 13 -10.21 2.67 3.82
CA VAL A 13 -11.19 1.79 3.14
C VAL A 13 -11.11 1.81 1.60
N CYS A 14 -10.60 2.89 1.00
CA CYS A 14 -10.58 3.02 -0.47
C CYS A 14 -9.16 3.08 -1.02
N ARG A 15 -8.40 4.14 -0.69
CA ARG A 15 -7.13 4.45 -1.36
C ARG A 15 -5.93 3.65 -0.83
N SER A 16 -5.76 3.60 0.50
CA SER A 16 -4.65 2.86 1.11
C SER A 16 -4.70 1.34 0.86
N PRO A 17 -5.83 0.61 1.04
CA PRO A 17 -5.86 -0.82 0.74
C PRO A 17 -5.68 -1.12 -0.76
N MET A 18 -6.20 -0.24 -1.64
CA MET A 18 -5.95 -0.35 -3.09
C MET A 18 -4.46 -0.20 -3.41
N ALA A 19 -3.80 0.81 -2.85
CA ALA A 19 -2.37 1.05 -3.07
C ALA A 19 -1.51 -0.12 -2.57
N GLU A 20 -1.83 -0.68 -1.39
CA GLU A 20 -1.13 -1.85 -0.88
C GLU A 20 -1.27 -3.07 -1.81
N GLY A 21 -2.49 -3.33 -2.31
CA GLY A 21 -2.74 -4.42 -3.26
C GLY A 21 -2.01 -4.23 -4.58
N LEU A 22 -2.09 -3.03 -5.18
CA LEU A 22 -1.37 -2.71 -6.40
C LEU A 22 0.14 -2.80 -6.22
N PHE A 23 0.67 -2.26 -5.12
CA PHE A 23 2.10 -2.30 -4.83
C PHE A 23 2.61 -3.74 -4.78
N LYS A 24 1.94 -4.65 -4.06
CA LYS A 24 2.32 -6.08 -4.03
C LYS A 24 2.46 -6.70 -5.41
N ASN A 25 1.52 -6.42 -6.33
CA ASN A 25 1.58 -6.92 -7.70
C ASN A 25 2.69 -6.29 -8.56
N LEU A 26 3.15 -5.08 -8.22
CA LEU A 26 4.15 -4.35 -8.99
C LEU A 26 5.60 -4.68 -8.57
N VAL A 27 5.81 -5.13 -7.33
CA VAL A 27 7.13 -5.47 -6.76
C VAL A 27 7.34 -6.97 -6.55
N ASP A 28 6.45 -7.83 -7.03
CA ASP A 28 6.73 -9.26 -7.24
C ASP A 28 7.83 -9.49 -8.29
#